data_AF-A0A1G5P0T3-F1
#
_entry.id   AF-A0A1G5P0T3-F1
#
_cell.length_a   1.000
_cell.length_b   1.000
_cell.length_c   1.000
_cell.angle_alpha   90.00
_cell.angle_beta   90.00
_cell.angle_gamma   90.00
#
_symmetry.space_group_name_H-M   'P 1'
#
loop_
_entity.id
_entity.type
_entity.pdbx_description
1 polymer ?
#
loop_
_entity_poly.entity_id
_entity_poly.type
_entity_poly.pdbx_seq_one_letter_code
_entity_poly.pdbx_strand_id
1 'polypeptide(L)'
;MCFDTTVPPRGYRWWYVDALSEDGRQGLTIIAFIGSVFSPYYAWARERGETDPTDHCGLNVALYGEGGKRWSLTERGRGRLQQGPDALVIGPSALSWDGRTLTIRIDETTVPIPTSLKGTVKITPHAITPGPYQLDEAGKHFWWPIGPCGHAEVAMEKPSRAWQGEAYLDSNWGSEPLEDGFCQWDWSRSAHPEGAAILYDMQRRRGGNKTLALLFDREGNVRDFDVPAPAPLPSTLWRVARSTHCEVGSEARVLDTFEDTPFYTRSLVATHLAGAPVKAVHESLSLDRFKTRWVKMLLPFRMPRLR
;
A
#
# COMPACT_ATOMS: atom_id res chain seq x y z
N MET A 1 -6.03 16.12 -3.47
CA MET A 1 -4.98 15.12 -3.12
C MET A 1 -3.79 15.76 -2.40
N CYS A 2 -3.48 17.04 -2.67
CA CYS A 2 -2.43 17.82 -2.02
C CYS A 2 -1.04 17.18 -2.19
N PHE A 3 -0.68 16.86 -3.44
CA PHE A 3 0.61 16.21 -3.73
C PHE A 3 1.82 17.14 -3.46
N ASP A 4 1.59 18.43 -3.30
CA ASP A 4 2.56 19.49 -2.97
C ASP A 4 2.82 19.67 -1.47
N THR A 5 2.14 18.90 -0.62
CA THR A 5 2.40 18.98 0.83
C THR A 5 3.86 18.62 1.12
N THR A 6 4.54 19.48 1.88
CA THR A 6 5.92 19.26 2.28
C THR A 6 6.06 18.02 3.15
N VAL A 7 7.01 17.15 2.81
CA VAL A 7 7.40 16.01 3.65
C VAL A 7 8.61 16.45 4.49
N PRO A 8 8.54 16.37 5.82
CA PRO A 8 9.63 16.82 6.68
C PRO A 8 10.88 15.93 6.49
N PRO A 9 12.08 16.42 6.84
CA PRO A 9 13.29 15.60 6.85
C PRO A 9 13.06 14.28 7.60
N ARG A 10 13.58 13.18 7.05
CA ARG A 10 13.39 11.80 7.55
C ARG A 10 11.94 11.25 7.50
N GLY A 11 10.96 12.09 7.16
CA GLY A 11 9.57 11.70 7.03
C GLY A 11 9.27 10.99 5.72
N TYR A 12 8.00 10.68 5.52
CA TYR A 12 7.53 10.05 4.31
C TYR A 12 6.11 10.50 3.97
N ARG A 13 5.74 10.31 2.71
CA ARG A 13 4.36 10.27 2.27
C ARG A 13 4.21 9.26 1.15
N TRP A 14 3.09 8.55 1.14
CA TRP A 14 2.70 7.77 -0.02
C TRP A 14 1.22 7.85 -0.32
N TRP A 15 0.89 7.53 -1.57
CA TRP A 15 -0.47 7.26 -2.03
C TRP A 15 -0.50 5.83 -2.53
N TYR A 16 -1.42 5.04 -1.98
CA TYR A 16 -1.59 3.64 -2.28
C TYR A 16 -2.91 3.43 -3.00
N VAL A 17 -2.88 2.58 -4.02
CA VAL A 17 -4.10 2.02 -4.61
C VAL A 17 -3.94 0.52 -4.75
N ASP A 18 -5.04 -0.20 -4.50
CA ASP A 18 -5.21 -1.57 -4.93
C ASP A 18 -6.49 -1.70 -5.75
N ALA A 19 -6.50 -2.65 -6.66
CA ALA A 19 -7.68 -3.00 -7.42
C ALA A 19 -7.69 -4.48 -7.78
N LEU A 20 -8.89 -5.06 -7.86
CA LEU A 20 -9.17 -6.41 -8.31
C LEU A 20 -10.19 -6.35 -9.44
N SER A 21 -10.02 -7.16 -10.48
CA SER A 21 -11.02 -7.24 -11.56
C SER A 21 -12.32 -7.84 -11.05
N GLU A 22 -13.44 -7.52 -11.73
CA GLU A 22 -14.77 -8.04 -11.37
C GLU A 22 -14.82 -9.58 -11.33
N ASP A 23 -14.05 -10.25 -12.19
CA ASP A 23 -13.93 -11.71 -12.22
C ASP A 23 -12.89 -12.27 -11.22
N GLY A 24 -12.17 -11.39 -10.51
CA GLY A 24 -11.13 -11.74 -9.55
C GLY A 24 -9.87 -12.36 -10.16
N ARG A 25 -9.70 -12.33 -11.49
CA ARG A 25 -8.59 -12.97 -12.20
C ARG A 25 -7.38 -12.06 -12.41
N GLN A 26 -7.56 -10.75 -12.25
CA GLN A 26 -6.52 -9.73 -12.35
C GLN A 26 -6.50 -8.89 -11.08
N GLY A 27 -5.33 -8.36 -10.74
CA GLY A 27 -5.21 -7.40 -9.67
C GLY A 27 -3.98 -6.53 -9.84
N LEU A 28 -3.97 -5.38 -9.18
CA LEU A 28 -2.79 -4.53 -9.12
C LEU A 28 -2.67 -3.84 -7.77
N THR A 29 -1.45 -3.41 -7.45
CA THR A 29 -1.19 -2.38 -6.45
C THR A 29 -0.22 -1.35 -6.99
N ILE A 30 -0.45 -0.08 -6.69
CA ILE A 30 0.46 1.00 -7.01
C ILE A 30 0.72 1.83 -5.76
N ILE A 31 1.98 2.17 -5.53
CA ILE A 31 2.38 3.04 -4.41
C ILE A 31 3.31 4.14 -4.94
N ALA A 32 2.87 5.39 -4.86
CA ALA A 32 3.71 6.56 -5.15
C ALA A 32 4.34 7.06 -3.86
N PHE A 33 5.67 7.11 -3.79
CA PHE A 33 6.43 7.48 -2.60
C PHE A 33 7.15 8.83 -2.76
N ILE A 34 7.10 9.65 -1.71
CA ILE A 34 8.08 10.68 -1.39
C ILE A 34 8.71 10.27 -0.05
N GLY A 35 10.04 10.11 -0.01
CA GLY A 35 10.71 9.48 1.13
C GLY A 35 10.32 8.00 1.25
N SER A 36 10.68 7.20 0.25
CA SER A 36 10.27 5.79 0.15
C SER A 36 10.69 4.99 1.37
N VAL A 37 9.70 4.62 2.19
CA VAL A 37 9.92 3.95 3.49
C VAL A 37 10.57 2.58 3.36
N PHE A 38 10.43 1.92 2.21
CA PHE A 38 11.05 0.63 1.92
C PHE A 38 12.38 0.75 1.19
N SER A 39 12.90 1.97 1.00
CA SER A 39 14.19 2.17 0.35
C SER A 39 15.38 1.88 1.27
N PRO A 40 16.29 0.97 0.89
CA PRO A 40 17.54 0.79 1.62
C PRO A 40 18.43 2.04 1.52
N TYR A 41 18.40 2.74 0.39
CA TYR A 41 19.19 3.95 0.17
C TYR A 41 18.71 5.09 1.05
N TYR A 42 17.39 5.22 1.23
CA TYR A 42 16.83 6.23 2.14
C TYR A 42 17.17 5.89 3.59
N ALA A 43 17.06 4.62 3.98
CA ALA A 43 17.47 4.18 5.30
C ALA A 43 18.95 4.49 5.59
N TRP A 44 19.86 4.18 4.67
CA TRP A 44 21.28 4.49 4.83
C TRP A 44 21.58 5.99 4.81
N ALA A 45 20.84 6.79 4.03
CA ALA A 45 20.99 8.23 4.05
C ALA A 45 20.57 8.80 5.42
N ARG A 46 19.45 8.34 5.99
CA ARG A 46 18.99 8.71 7.34
C ARG A 46 19.97 8.33 8.45
N GLU A 47 20.76 7.27 8.26
CA GLU A 47 21.82 6.87 9.19
C GLU A 47 23.03 7.83 9.16
N ARG A 48 23.21 8.59 8.06
CA ARG A 48 24.33 9.55 7.88
C ARG A 48 23.98 10.97 8.30
N GLY A 49 22.71 11.29 8.53
CA GLY A 49 22.28 12.61 9.01
C GLY A 49 20.86 12.97 8.57
N GLU A 50 20.55 14.27 8.63
CA GLU A 50 19.32 14.80 8.04
C GLU A 50 19.27 14.48 6.55
N THR A 51 18.12 13.98 6.09
CA THR A 51 17.95 13.54 4.71
C THR A 51 16.65 14.09 4.16
N ASP A 52 16.77 14.73 3.00
CA ASP A 52 15.65 15.24 2.22
C ASP A 52 14.87 14.07 1.58
N PRO A 53 13.59 13.86 1.95
CA PRO A 53 12.77 12.77 1.41
C PRO A 53 12.53 12.89 -0.10
N THR A 54 12.61 14.10 -0.67
CA THR A 54 12.40 14.31 -2.11
C THR A 54 13.51 13.68 -2.96
N ASP A 55 14.65 13.36 -2.36
CA ASP A 55 15.74 12.63 -3.03
C ASP A 55 15.54 11.10 -2.99
N HIS A 56 14.40 10.63 -2.50
CA HIS A 56 14.08 9.21 -2.31
C HIS A 56 12.65 8.91 -2.76
N CYS A 57 12.33 9.24 -4.00
CA CYS A 57 10.99 9.07 -4.56
C CYS A 57 10.88 7.80 -5.41
N GLY A 58 9.69 7.26 -5.60
CA GLY A 58 9.52 6.08 -6.45
C GLY A 58 8.06 5.77 -6.72
N LEU A 59 7.80 5.06 -7.82
CA LEU A 59 6.51 4.45 -8.10
C LEU A 59 6.68 2.94 -8.02
N ASN A 60 6.08 2.31 -7.01
CA ASN A 60 5.93 0.87 -6.98
C ASN A 60 4.70 0.51 -7.82
N VAL A 61 4.85 -0.44 -8.73
CA VAL A 61 3.72 -1.02 -9.47
C VAL A 61 3.86 -2.52 -9.44
N ALA A 62 2.82 -3.19 -8.99
CA ALA A 62 2.69 -4.63 -9.05
C ALA A 62 1.40 -5.00 -9.77
N LEU A 63 1.50 -5.85 -10.80
CA LEU A 63 0.39 -6.39 -11.56
C LEU A 63 0.39 -7.91 -11.36
N TYR A 64 -0.76 -8.47 -11.03
CA TYR A 64 -0.98 -9.88 -10.71
C TYR A 64 -2.05 -10.48 -11.64
N GLY A 65 -2.20 -11.80 -11.61
CA GLY A 65 -3.24 -12.51 -12.38
C GLY A 65 -2.78 -13.12 -13.71
N GLU A 66 -3.73 -13.36 -14.60
CA GLU A 66 -3.48 -14.00 -15.90
C GLU A 66 -2.43 -13.30 -16.75
N GLY A 67 -1.45 -14.05 -17.23
CA GLY A 67 -0.26 -13.54 -17.91
C GLY A 67 0.93 -13.29 -16.96
N GLY A 68 0.76 -13.64 -15.68
CA GLY A 68 1.80 -13.65 -14.67
C GLY A 68 2.05 -12.29 -14.02
N LYS A 69 2.90 -12.33 -13.01
CA LYS A 69 3.29 -11.18 -12.19
C LYS A 69 4.25 -10.25 -12.92
N ARG A 70 4.04 -8.94 -12.76
CA ARG A 70 4.99 -7.89 -13.14
C ARG A 70 5.15 -6.95 -11.96
N TRP A 71 6.40 -6.63 -11.62
CA TRP A 71 6.70 -5.77 -10.48
C TRP A 71 7.79 -4.79 -10.86
N SER A 72 7.64 -3.54 -10.44
CA SER A 72 8.62 -2.48 -10.62
C SER A 72 8.66 -1.58 -9.38
N LEU A 73 9.86 -1.13 -9.03
CA LEU A 73 10.09 -0.03 -8.10
C LEU A 73 11.48 0.53 -8.38
N THR A 74 11.53 1.66 -9.06
CA THR A 74 12.78 2.39 -9.27
C THR A 74 12.79 3.61 -8.37
N GLU A 75 13.78 3.69 -7.50
CA GLU A 75 14.00 4.89 -6.70
C GLU A 75 14.65 5.98 -7.54
N ARG A 76 14.24 7.23 -7.33
CA ARG A 76 14.66 8.40 -8.09
C ARG A 76 15.01 9.56 -7.16
N GLY A 77 15.99 10.35 -7.57
CA GLY A 77 16.39 11.58 -6.88
C GLY A 77 15.46 12.76 -7.16
N ARG A 78 15.70 13.88 -6.45
CA ARG A 78 14.86 15.09 -6.46
C ARG A 78 14.66 15.68 -7.85
N GLY A 79 15.66 15.58 -8.73
CA GLY A 79 15.61 16.11 -10.09
C GLY A 79 14.60 15.40 -11.00
N ARG A 80 14.05 14.27 -10.54
CA ARG A 80 12.99 13.51 -11.21
C ARG A 80 11.64 13.64 -10.52
N LEU A 81 11.51 14.53 -9.53
CA LEU A 81 10.27 14.81 -8.83
C LEU A 81 9.71 16.16 -9.28
N GLN A 82 8.42 16.20 -9.59
CA GLN A 82 7.66 17.45 -9.67
C GLN A 82 6.38 17.29 -8.87
N GLN A 83 6.10 18.26 -8.00
CA GLN A 83 4.91 18.28 -7.16
C GLN A 83 4.04 19.48 -7.53
N GLY A 84 2.73 19.29 -7.53
CA GLY A 84 1.71 20.32 -7.58
C GLY A 84 0.51 19.90 -6.74
N PRO A 85 -0.51 20.76 -6.57
CA PRO A 85 -1.66 20.46 -5.71
C PRO A 85 -2.40 19.18 -6.15
N ASP A 86 -2.51 19.01 -7.47
CA ASP A 86 -3.30 17.97 -8.13
C ASP A 86 -2.48 17.09 -9.08
N ALA A 87 -1.16 17.27 -9.14
CA ALA A 87 -0.28 16.43 -9.94
C ALA A 87 1.02 16.05 -9.19
N LEU A 88 1.47 14.82 -9.41
CA LEU A 88 2.75 14.30 -8.92
C LEU A 88 3.46 13.57 -10.05
N VAL A 89 4.65 14.04 -10.44
CA VAL A 89 5.49 13.38 -11.45
C VAL A 89 6.69 12.76 -10.77
N ILE A 90 6.91 11.46 -11.01
CA ILE A 90 8.07 10.70 -10.51
C ILE A 90 8.75 10.04 -11.72
N GLY A 91 9.80 10.69 -12.19
CA GLY A 91 10.52 10.31 -13.40
C GLY A 91 9.60 10.27 -14.62
N PRO A 92 9.48 9.13 -15.31
CA PRO A 92 8.62 8.98 -16.47
C PRO A 92 7.14 8.78 -16.10
N SER A 93 6.80 8.44 -14.86
CA SER A 93 5.43 8.17 -14.42
C SER A 93 4.78 9.38 -13.73
N ALA A 94 3.45 9.45 -13.71
CA ALA A 94 2.74 10.58 -13.10
C ALA A 94 1.37 10.19 -12.53
N LEU A 95 0.94 10.91 -11.50
CA LEU A 95 -0.40 10.88 -10.92
C LEU A 95 -1.05 12.25 -11.13
N SER A 96 -2.33 12.28 -11.47
CA SER A 96 -3.13 13.50 -11.55
C SER A 96 -4.53 13.29 -10.97
N TRP A 97 -5.00 14.27 -10.20
CA TRP A 97 -6.34 14.28 -9.60
C TRP A 97 -7.17 15.40 -10.20
N ASP A 98 -8.36 15.10 -10.72
CA ASP A 98 -9.23 16.11 -11.35
C ASP A 98 -10.36 16.61 -10.44
N GLY A 99 -10.34 16.22 -9.16
CA GLY A 99 -11.44 16.45 -8.22
C GLY A 99 -12.34 15.22 -8.02
N ARG A 100 -12.29 14.24 -8.93
CA ARG A 100 -13.14 13.04 -8.90
C ARG A 100 -12.37 11.74 -9.13
N THR A 101 -11.41 11.76 -10.05
CA THR A 101 -10.69 10.57 -10.51
C THR A 101 -9.19 10.78 -10.40
N LEU A 102 -8.51 9.79 -9.82
CA LEU A 102 -7.06 9.69 -9.81
C LEU A 102 -6.61 8.96 -11.07
N THR A 103 -5.93 9.66 -11.97
CA THR A 103 -5.31 9.07 -13.15
C THR A 103 -3.82 8.85 -12.89
N ILE A 104 -3.38 7.60 -13.07
CA ILE A 104 -1.99 7.18 -12.89
C ILE A 104 -1.45 6.74 -14.25
N ARG A 105 -0.52 7.50 -14.80
CA ARG A 105 0.24 7.14 -16.00
C ARG A 105 1.51 6.43 -15.59
N ILE A 106 1.64 5.18 -16.01
CA ILE A 106 2.75 4.29 -15.67
C ILE A 106 3.67 4.18 -16.87
N ASP A 107 4.96 4.37 -16.64
CA ASP A 107 6.03 4.10 -17.60
C ASP A 107 7.27 3.63 -16.83
N GLU A 108 7.26 2.35 -16.44
CA GLU A 108 8.28 1.76 -15.57
C GLU A 108 8.95 0.55 -16.23
N THR A 109 10.09 0.16 -15.67
CA THR A 109 10.79 -1.07 -16.05
C THR A 109 10.67 -2.09 -14.92
N THR A 110 10.28 -3.31 -15.26
CA THR A 110 10.14 -4.38 -14.27
C THR A 110 11.49 -4.89 -13.77
N VAL A 111 11.44 -5.56 -12.64
CA VAL A 111 12.60 -6.17 -11.97
C VAL A 111 12.18 -7.50 -11.33
N PRO A 112 13.09 -8.47 -11.18
CA PRO A 112 14.51 -8.41 -11.59
C PRO A 112 14.72 -8.57 -13.11
N ILE A 113 13.71 -9.03 -13.85
CA ILE A 113 13.79 -9.18 -15.31
C ILE A 113 13.27 -7.89 -15.95
N PRO A 114 14.11 -7.14 -16.70
CA PRO A 114 13.72 -5.86 -17.29
C PRO A 114 12.78 -6.04 -18.46
N THR A 115 11.52 -5.64 -18.27
CA THR A 115 10.50 -5.54 -19.31
C THR A 115 9.73 -4.23 -19.14
N SER A 116 9.15 -3.69 -20.21
CA SER A 116 8.34 -2.47 -20.12
C SER A 116 7.01 -2.73 -19.42
N LEU A 117 6.67 -1.86 -18.48
CA LEU A 117 5.38 -1.79 -17.81
C LEU A 117 4.81 -0.39 -18.06
N LYS A 118 3.85 -0.29 -18.98
CA LYS A 118 3.36 0.99 -19.48
C LYS A 118 1.85 0.98 -19.66
N GLY A 119 1.19 2.04 -19.22
CA GLY A 119 -0.26 2.14 -19.31
C GLY A 119 -0.84 3.27 -18.47
N THR A 120 -2.16 3.23 -18.34
CA THR A 120 -2.94 4.16 -17.51
C THR A 120 -3.87 3.38 -16.59
N VAL A 121 -3.91 3.79 -15.32
CA VAL A 121 -4.87 3.30 -14.33
C VAL A 121 -5.68 4.49 -13.85
N LYS A 122 -7.01 4.40 -13.88
CA LYS A 122 -7.91 5.40 -13.33
C LYS A 122 -8.64 4.84 -12.13
N ILE A 123 -8.67 5.59 -11.03
CA ILE A 123 -9.36 5.22 -9.80
C ILE A 123 -10.40 6.30 -9.50
N THR A 124 -11.66 5.92 -9.45
CA THR A 124 -12.77 6.82 -9.12
C THR A 124 -13.40 6.35 -7.81
N PRO A 125 -13.07 6.98 -6.66
CA PRO A 125 -13.76 6.71 -5.40
C PRO A 125 -15.26 6.96 -5.52
N HIS A 126 -16.08 6.16 -4.84
CA HIS A 126 -17.52 6.45 -4.72
C HIS A 126 -17.77 7.67 -3.85
N ALA A 127 -16.98 7.81 -2.79
CA ALA A 127 -16.97 8.94 -1.88
C ALA A 127 -15.56 9.18 -1.34
N ILE A 128 -15.34 10.37 -0.81
CA ILE A 128 -14.12 10.76 -0.11
C ILE A 128 -14.41 10.78 1.39
N THR A 129 -13.63 10.03 2.17
CA THR A 129 -13.80 9.98 3.64
C THR A 129 -13.34 11.28 4.31
N PRO A 130 -13.90 11.64 5.49
CA PRO A 130 -13.72 12.96 6.08
C PRO A 130 -12.30 13.30 6.55
N GLY A 131 -11.41 12.32 6.76
CA GLY A 131 -10.05 12.64 7.13
C GLY A 131 -9.20 11.49 7.65
N PRO A 132 -7.97 11.81 8.09
CA PRO A 132 -7.02 10.82 8.54
C PRO A 132 -7.29 10.28 9.94
N TYR A 133 -6.84 9.06 10.14
CA TYR A 133 -6.59 8.43 11.42
C TYR A 133 -5.15 8.69 11.84
N GLN A 134 -4.97 9.15 13.07
CA GLN A 134 -3.68 9.17 13.75
C GLN A 134 -3.31 7.74 14.18
N LEU A 135 -2.15 7.24 13.80
CA LEU A 135 -1.75 5.85 14.03
C LEU A 135 -0.97 5.64 15.33
N ASP A 136 -0.23 6.64 15.80
CA ASP A 136 0.55 6.62 17.04
C ASP A 136 0.11 7.71 18.01
N GLU A 137 0.48 7.64 19.29
CA GLU A 137 0.07 8.63 20.29
C GLU A 137 0.74 10.01 20.13
N ALA A 138 1.93 10.05 19.52
CA ALA A 138 2.69 11.28 19.36
C ALA A 138 2.29 12.08 18.11
N GLY A 139 1.34 11.59 17.31
CA GLY A 139 0.87 12.27 16.10
C GLY A 139 1.93 12.35 15.02
N LYS A 140 2.77 11.32 14.90
CA LYS A 140 3.87 11.28 13.93
C LYS A 140 3.54 10.48 12.68
N HIS A 141 2.51 9.64 12.73
CA HIS A 141 2.07 8.76 11.65
C HIS A 141 0.56 8.88 11.46
N PHE A 142 0.16 9.07 10.21
CA PHE A 142 -1.23 9.23 9.83
C PHE A 142 -1.55 8.37 8.61
N TRP A 143 -2.79 7.92 8.57
CA TRP A 143 -3.36 7.15 7.48
C TRP A 143 -4.73 7.70 7.14
N TRP A 144 -4.99 7.95 5.87
CA TRP A 144 -6.27 8.42 5.38
C TRP A 144 -6.80 7.45 4.33
N PRO A 145 -7.82 6.63 4.63
CA PRO A 145 -8.50 5.80 3.65
C PRO A 145 -9.39 6.68 2.77
N ILE A 146 -8.78 7.43 1.86
CA ILE A 146 -9.45 8.46 1.04
C ILE A 146 -10.69 7.92 0.35
N GLY A 147 -10.56 6.78 -0.35
CA GLY A 147 -11.63 6.11 -1.08
C GLY A 147 -11.66 4.62 -0.76
N PRO A 148 -12.34 4.19 0.31
CA PRO A 148 -12.45 2.78 0.71
C PRO A 148 -13.15 1.91 -0.35
N CYS A 149 -14.11 2.53 -1.05
CA CYS A 149 -14.87 2.00 -2.16
C CYS A 149 -14.63 2.86 -3.41
N GLY A 150 -14.44 2.22 -4.55
CA GLY A 150 -14.30 2.90 -5.82
C GLY A 150 -14.21 1.94 -6.99
N HIS A 151 -14.11 2.52 -8.18
CA HIS A 151 -13.98 1.82 -9.45
C HIS A 151 -12.58 2.03 -10.04
N ALA A 152 -11.99 0.95 -10.55
CA ALA A 152 -10.75 0.98 -11.32
C ALA A 152 -11.02 0.73 -12.80
N GLU A 153 -10.40 1.54 -13.65
CA GLU A 153 -10.21 1.24 -15.07
C GLU A 153 -8.72 1.09 -15.34
N VAL A 154 -8.31 -0.10 -15.78
CA VAL A 154 -6.91 -0.44 -16.03
C VAL A 154 -6.72 -0.65 -17.52
N ALA A 155 -5.81 0.12 -18.12
CA ALA A 155 -5.47 0.04 -19.54
C ALA A 155 -3.94 0.03 -19.70
N MET A 156 -3.36 -1.16 -19.73
CA MET A 156 -1.92 -1.38 -19.89
C MET A 156 -1.56 -1.61 -21.35
N GLU A 157 -0.81 -0.69 -21.96
CA GLU A 157 -0.17 -0.88 -23.28
C GLU A 157 0.81 -2.06 -23.24
N LYS A 158 1.61 -2.13 -22.18
CA LYS A 158 2.54 -3.23 -21.88
C LYS A 158 2.23 -3.72 -20.46
N PRO A 159 1.77 -4.97 -20.27
CA PRO A 159 1.78 -6.10 -21.20
C PRO A 159 0.48 -6.30 -22.02
N SER A 160 -0.19 -5.23 -22.47
CA SER A 160 -1.42 -5.32 -23.30
C SER A 160 -2.58 -5.97 -22.56
N ARG A 161 -2.97 -5.39 -21.43
CA ARG A 161 -4.10 -5.84 -20.60
C ARG A 161 -5.05 -4.69 -20.32
N ALA A 162 -6.35 -4.95 -20.42
CA ALA A 162 -7.36 -4.02 -19.99
C ALA A 162 -8.44 -4.74 -19.19
N TRP A 163 -8.85 -4.15 -18.07
CA TRP A 163 -9.89 -4.67 -17.20
C TRP A 163 -10.44 -3.57 -16.30
N GLN A 164 -11.58 -3.86 -15.67
CA GLN A 164 -12.22 -2.98 -14.70
C GLN A 164 -12.57 -3.78 -13.45
N GLY A 165 -12.78 -3.08 -12.33
CA GLY A 165 -13.25 -3.69 -11.11
C GLY A 165 -13.13 -2.79 -9.89
N GLU A 166 -13.18 -3.39 -8.71
CA GLU A 166 -13.22 -2.65 -7.45
C GLU A 166 -11.85 -2.09 -7.09
N ALA A 167 -11.85 -0.87 -6.54
CA ALA A 167 -10.65 -0.11 -6.25
C ALA A 167 -10.66 0.46 -4.84
N TYR A 168 -9.47 0.67 -4.30
CA TYR A 168 -9.20 1.38 -3.06
C TYR A 168 -8.14 2.43 -3.27
N LEU A 169 -8.24 3.50 -2.49
CA LEU A 169 -7.28 4.60 -2.49
C LEU A 169 -7.05 5.09 -1.06
N ASP A 170 -5.78 5.16 -0.67
CA ASP A 170 -5.38 5.82 0.57
C ASP A 170 -4.13 6.68 0.41
N SER A 171 -3.86 7.44 1.48
CA SER A 171 -2.57 8.08 1.68
C SER A 171 -2.10 7.86 3.10
N ASN A 172 -0.80 7.63 3.25
CA ASN A 172 -0.14 7.60 4.55
C ASN A 172 0.97 8.62 4.56
N TRP A 173 1.24 9.22 5.71
CA TRP A 173 2.39 10.09 5.90
C TRP A 173 2.89 10.02 7.33
N GLY A 174 4.14 10.42 7.50
CA GLY A 174 4.70 10.57 8.83
C GLY A 174 5.95 11.43 8.86
N SER A 175 6.26 11.92 10.05
CA SER A 175 7.42 12.76 10.32
C SER A 175 8.66 11.96 10.76
N GLU A 176 8.54 10.65 10.88
CA GLU A 176 9.66 9.75 11.21
C GLU A 176 9.57 8.42 10.45
N PRO A 177 10.65 7.63 10.39
CA PRO A 177 10.65 6.32 9.77
C PRO A 177 9.66 5.36 10.44
N LEU A 178 9.03 4.48 9.65
CA LEU A 178 8.09 3.49 10.17
C LEU A 178 8.70 2.61 11.25
N GLU A 179 9.95 2.19 11.05
CA GLU A 179 10.67 1.32 11.98
C GLU A 179 10.99 1.97 13.32
N ASP A 180 10.78 3.28 13.49
CA ASP A 180 10.90 3.98 14.78
C ASP A 180 9.55 4.00 15.53
N GLY A 181 8.42 4.03 14.80
CA GLY A 181 7.07 4.03 15.37
C GLY A 181 6.47 2.65 15.63
N PHE A 182 6.78 1.66 14.78
CA PHE A 182 6.09 0.35 14.78
C PHE A 182 7.06 -0.84 14.77
N CYS A 183 6.65 -1.94 15.40
CA CYS A 183 7.34 -3.24 15.34
C CYS A 183 6.85 -4.06 14.14
N GLN A 184 5.54 -4.13 13.97
CA GLN A 184 4.86 -4.81 12.88
C GLN A 184 3.41 -4.33 12.75
N TRP A 185 2.78 -4.67 11.63
CA TRP A 185 1.33 -4.59 11.50
C TRP A 185 0.79 -5.64 10.52
N ASP A 186 -0.49 -5.96 10.71
CA ASP A 186 -1.34 -6.58 9.70
C ASP A 186 -2.37 -5.54 9.23
N TRP A 187 -2.54 -5.39 7.93
CA TRP A 187 -3.55 -4.51 7.33
C TRP A 187 -4.37 -5.32 6.33
N SER A 188 -5.67 -5.12 6.30
CA SER A 188 -6.50 -5.72 5.27
C SER A 188 -7.67 -4.87 4.87
N ARG A 189 -8.02 -4.97 3.59
CA ARG A 189 -9.17 -4.31 2.99
C ARG A 189 -9.95 -5.32 2.19
N SER A 190 -11.27 -5.30 2.34
CA SER A 190 -12.18 -6.20 1.64
C SER A 190 -13.40 -5.46 1.13
N ALA A 191 -13.91 -5.90 -0.02
CA ALA A 191 -15.25 -5.54 -0.44
C ALA A 191 -16.27 -6.21 0.50
N HIS A 192 -17.25 -5.42 0.93
CA HIS A 192 -18.29 -5.83 1.85
C HIS A 192 -19.66 -5.49 1.24
N PRO A 193 -20.75 -6.23 1.53
CA PRO A 193 -22.08 -5.90 1.03
C PRO A 193 -22.53 -4.44 1.30
N GLU A 194 -22.14 -3.89 2.45
CA GLU A 194 -22.40 -2.48 2.82
C GLU A 194 -21.42 -1.49 2.16
N GLY A 195 -20.25 -1.94 1.68
CA GLY A 195 -19.21 -1.09 1.10
C GLY A 195 -17.83 -1.73 1.21
N ALA A 196 -17.04 -1.33 2.19
CA ALA A 196 -15.70 -1.89 2.44
C ALA A 196 -15.44 -2.11 3.92
N ALA A 197 -14.91 -3.28 4.27
CA ALA A 197 -14.42 -3.58 5.62
C ALA A 197 -12.89 -3.52 5.64
N ILE A 198 -12.33 -2.77 6.59
CA ILE A 198 -10.89 -2.59 6.79
C ILE A 198 -10.52 -3.00 8.21
N LEU A 199 -9.44 -3.79 8.32
CA LEU A 199 -8.76 -4.07 9.58
C LEU A 199 -7.34 -3.50 9.51
N TYR A 200 -6.90 -2.85 10.57
CA TYR A 200 -5.53 -2.38 10.71
C TYR A 200 -5.02 -2.66 12.13
N ASP A 201 -4.26 -3.74 12.28
CA ASP A 201 -3.68 -4.21 13.53
C ASP A 201 -2.22 -3.82 13.64
N MET A 202 -1.91 -2.87 14.51
CA MET A 202 -0.60 -2.28 14.67
C MET A 202 0.01 -2.65 16.02
N GLN A 203 1.22 -3.19 15.99
CA GLN A 203 2.07 -3.31 17.17
C GLN A 203 3.05 -2.14 17.19
N ARG A 204 2.71 -1.12 17.99
CA ARG A 204 3.50 0.11 18.09
C ARG A 204 4.68 -0.13 19.03
N ARG A 205 5.80 0.56 18.79
CA ARG A 205 6.95 0.54 19.72
C ARG A 205 6.64 1.22 21.04
N ARG A 206 5.70 2.17 21.02
CA ARG A 206 5.28 2.99 22.16
C ARG A 206 3.75 3.09 22.14
N GLY A 207 3.13 3.12 23.31
CA GLY A 207 1.68 3.23 23.44
C GLY A 207 0.90 1.92 23.32
N GLY A 208 1.59 0.77 23.17
CA GLY A 208 0.95 -0.55 23.07
C GLY A 208 0.32 -0.84 21.71
N ASN A 209 -0.49 -1.89 21.62
CA ASN A 209 -1.13 -2.25 20.35
C ASN A 209 -2.28 -1.29 20.01
N LYS A 210 -2.62 -1.17 18.73
CA LYS A 210 -3.79 -0.43 18.26
C LYS A 210 -4.42 -1.21 17.13
N THR A 211 -5.73 -1.39 17.19
CA THR A 211 -6.52 -2.01 16.12
C THR A 211 -7.57 -1.02 15.65
N LEU A 212 -7.72 -0.91 14.32
CA LEU A 212 -8.85 -0.24 13.68
C LEU A 212 -9.68 -1.33 12.99
N ALA A 213 -10.99 -1.37 13.27
CA ALA A 213 -11.96 -2.23 12.60
C ALA A 213 -13.08 -1.35 12.06
N LEU A 214 -12.98 -1.00 10.79
CA LEU A 214 -13.76 0.05 10.16
C LEU A 214 -14.62 -0.54 9.04
N LEU A 215 -15.92 -0.25 9.08
CA LEU A 215 -16.83 -0.51 7.98
C LEU A 215 -17.23 0.81 7.35
N PHE A 216 -16.95 0.94 6.06
CA PHE A 216 -17.30 2.09 5.24
C PHE A 216 -18.47 1.74 4.33
N ASP A 217 -19.45 2.63 4.22
CA ASP A 217 -20.46 2.57 3.17
C ASP A 217 -19.98 3.23 1.87
N ARG A 218 -20.81 3.19 0.82
CA ARG A 218 -20.45 3.75 -0.50
C ARG A 218 -20.50 5.27 -0.52
N GLU A 219 -21.19 5.88 0.44
CA GLU A 219 -21.31 7.31 0.66
C GLU A 219 -20.12 7.85 1.49
N GLY A 220 -19.24 6.98 1.97
CA GLY A 220 -18.03 7.34 2.69
C GLY A 220 -18.25 7.52 4.20
N ASN A 221 -19.42 7.17 4.72
CA ASN A 221 -19.66 7.12 6.15
C ASN A 221 -18.92 5.93 6.74
N VAL A 222 -18.43 6.09 7.96
CA VAL A 222 -17.68 5.07 8.68
C VAL A 222 -18.38 4.72 9.98
N ARG A 223 -18.41 3.42 10.29
CA ARG A 223 -18.73 2.91 11.61
C ARG A 223 -17.67 1.90 12.04
N ASP A 224 -17.39 1.88 13.33
CA ASP A 224 -16.59 0.82 13.92
C ASP A 224 -17.41 -0.48 13.96
N PHE A 225 -16.73 -1.62 13.87
CA PHE A 225 -17.32 -2.93 14.17
C PHE A 225 -16.47 -3.67 15.19
N ASP A 226 -17.06 -4.65 15.86
CA ASP A 226 -16.35 -5.43 16.87
C ASP A 226 -15.22 -6.22 16.22
N VAL A 227 -14.00 -6.00 16.71
CA VAL A 227 -12.80 -6.71 16.24
C VAL A 227 -12.99 -8.21 16.48
N PRO A 228 -13.03 -9.06 15.43
CA PRO A 228 -13.22 -10.49 15.63
C PRO A 228 -12.00 -11.13 16.31
N ALA A 229 -12.08 -12.42 16.64
CA ALA A 229 -10.94 -13.11 17.23
C ALA A 229 -9.75 -13.19 16.23
N PRO A 230 -8.49 -13.09 16.71
CA PRO A 230 -7.33 -13.32 15.86
C PRO A 230 -7.33 -14.74 15.28
N ALA A 231 -7.08 -14.83 13.98
CA ALA A 231 -6.94 -16.06 13.22
C ALA A 231 -5.53 -16.13 12.60
N PRO A 232 -4.67 -17.08 12.99
CA PRO A 232 -3.32 -17.19 12.45
C PRO A 232 -3.38 -17.61 10.98
N LEU A 233 -2.48 -17.05 10.16
CA LEU A 233 -2.33 -17.45 8.76
C LEU A 233 -1.13 -18.39 8.58
N PRO A 234 -1.17 -19.31 7.59
CA PRO A 234 -0.03 -20.16 7.28
C PRO A 234 1.25 -19.38 6.99
N SER A 235 2.39 -19.95 7.38
CA SER A 235 3.69 -19.38 7.07
C SER A 235 4.00 -19.41 5.57
N THR A 236 4.73 -18.40 5.10
CA THR A 236 5.28 -18.34 3.74
C THR A 236 6.77 -18.69 3.72
N LEU A 237 7.42 -18.65 2.55
CA LEU A 237 8.84 -19.00 2.40
C LEU A 237 9.72 -18.15 3.30
N TRP A 238 9.45 -16.85 3.38
CA TRP A 238 10.22 -15.93 4.21
C TRP A 238 9.82 -15.93 5.68
N ARG A 239 8.74 -16.62 6.08
CA ARG A 239 8.30 -16.79 7.46
C ARG A 239 8.10 -15.46 8.20
N VAL A 240 7.58 -14.44 7.52
CA VAL A 240 7.01 -13.26 8.21
C VAL A 240 5.85 -13.79 9.07
N ALA A 241 5.69 -13.27 10.30
CA ALA A 241 4.56 -13.59 11.15
C ALA A 241 3.30 -12.91 10.61
N ARG A 242 2.17 -13.63 10.57
CA ARG A 242 0.96 -13.17 9.88
C ARG A 242 -0.29 -13.63 10.61
N SER A 243 -1.19 -12.70 10.84
CA SER A 243 -2.52 -12.96 11.40
C SER A 243 -3.57 -12.15 10.65
N THR A 244 -4.80 -12.62 10.69
CA THR A 244 -5.99 -11.84 10.34
C THR A 244 -6.98 -11.93 11.48
N HIS A 245 -8.19 -11.40 11.30
CA HIS A 245 -9.32 -11.63 12.19
C HIS A 245 -10.43 -12.37 11.45
N CYS A 246 -11.14 -13.23 12.19
CA CYS A 246 -12.26 -14.01 11.66
C CYS A 246 -13.31 -14.19 12.76
N GLU A 247 -14.59 -14.07 12.40
CA GLU A 247 -15.68 -14.30 13.34
C GLU A 247 -15.82 -15.78 13.75
N VAL A 248 -16.33 -15.98 14.97
CA VAL A 248 -16.51 -17.31 15.56
C VAL A 248 -17.43 -18.16 14.68
N GLY A 249 -17.04 -19.42 14.45
CA GLY A 249 -17.77 -20.34 13.59
C GLY A 249 -17.39 -20.26 12.11
N SER A 250 -16.50 -19.35 11.72
CA SER A 250 -15.91 -19.23 10.38
C SER A 250 -14.42 -19.56 10.37
N GLU A 251 -13.84 -19.71 9.17
CA GLU A 251 -12.42 -20.02 8.99
C GLU A 251 -11.76 -19.02 8.03
N ALA A 252 -10.60 -18.49 8.43
CA ALA A 252 -9.76 -17.69 7.55
C ALA A 252 -8.88 -18.60 6.67
N ARG A 253 -8.85 -18.34 5.36
CA ARG A 253 -8.07 -19.15 4.38
C ARG A 253 -7.30 -18.26 3.43
N VAL A 254 -6.03 -18.58 3.19
CA VAL A 254 -5.23 -17.94 2.14
C VAL A 254 -5.65 -18.51 0.78
N LEU A 255 -6.16 -17.64 -0.10
CA LEU A 255 -6.56 -18.00 -1.46
C LEU A 255 -5.38 -17.89 -2.43
N ASP A 256 -4.56 -16.85 -2.27
CA ASP A 256 -3.36 -16.64 -3.09
C ASP A 256 -2.33 -15.79 -2.31
N THR A 257 -1.04 -15.90 -2.68
CA THR A 257 0.04 -15.08 -2.12
C THR A 257 0.73 -14.29 -3.23
N PHE A 258 0.43 -13.00 -3.27
CA PHE A 258 0.91 -12.07 -4.29
C PHE A 258 2.37 -11.65 -4.07
N GLU A 259 2.74 -11.35 -2.83
CA GLU A 259 4.10 -10.96 -2.44
C GLU A 259 4.57 -11.79 -1.25
N ASP A 260 5.80 -12.28 -1.33
CA ASP A 260 6.47 -12.92 -0.21
C ASP A 260 7.93 -12.47 -0.19
N THR A 261 8.28 -11.67 0.81
CA THR A 261 9.60 -11.03 0.94
C THR A 261 10.12 -11.13 2.38
N PRO A 262 11.40 -10.83 2.63
CA PRO A 262 12.01 -10.97 3.95
C PRO A 262 11.38 -10.14 5.08
N PHE A 263 10.48 -9.21 4.79
CA PHE A 263 9.87 -8.36 5.82
C PHE A 263 8.40 -8.01 5.52
N TYR A 264 7.91 -8.36 4.34
CA TYR A 264 6.59 -7.98 3.87
C TYR A 264 5.94 -9.12 3.08
N THR A 265 4.67 -9.38 3.33
CA THR A 265 3.87 -10.38 2.62
C THR A 265 2.52 -9.79 2.23
N ARG A 266 2.05 -10.07 1.02
CA ARG A 266 0.69 -9.74 0.57
C ARG A 266 -0.02 -10.98 0.07
N SER A 267 -1.25 -11.19 0.52
CA SER A 267 -2.09 -12.31 0.10
C SER A 267 -3.53 -11.86 -0.17
N LEU A 268 -4.25 -12.69 -0.91
CA LEU A 268 -5.70 -12.69 -0.93
C LEU A 268 -6.20 -13.69 0.13
N VAL A 269 -7.01 -13.24 1.07
CA VAL A 269 -7.50 -14.04 2.20
C VAL A 269 -9.02 -14.05 2.20
N ALA A 270 -9.63 -15.23 2.25
CA ALA A 270 -11.05 -15.37 2.58
C ALA A 270 -11.22 -15.36 4.10
N THR A 271 -12.16 -14.57 4.61
CA THR A 271 -12.49 -14.49 6.05
C THR A 271 -13.96 -14.07 6.23
N HIS A 272 -14.41 -13.93 7.47
CA HIS A 272 -15.74 -13.42 7.81
C HIS A 272 -15.60 -12.21 8.73
N LEU A 273 -16.12 -11.06 8.29
CA LEU A 273 -16.03 -9.77 8.98
C LEU A 273 -17.36 -9.04 8.91
N ALA A 274 -17.75 -8.40 10.01
CA ALA A 274 -18.99 -7.64 10.14
C ALA A 274 -20.24 -8.43 9.69
N GLY A 275 -20.29 -9.73 9.98
CA GLY A 275 -21.40 -10.61 9.63
C GLY A 275 -21.48 -11.04 8.15
N ALA A 276 -20.44 -10.78 7.34
CA ALA A 276 -20.40 -11.23 5.95
C ALA A 276 -19.12 -12.00 5.58
N PRO A 277 -19.21 -13.01 4.69
CA PRO A 277 -18.03 -13.62 4.09
C PRO A 277 -17.39 -12.64 3.11
N VAL A 278 -16.09 -12.41 3.25
CA VAL A 278 -15.35 -11.44 2.45
C VAL A 278 -14.05 -12.02 1.91
N LYS A 279 -13.55 -11.42 0.82
CA LYS A 279 -12.19 -11.62 0.31
C LYS A 279 -11.40 -10.34 0.53
N ALA A 280 -10.30 -10.45 1.27
CA ALA A 280 -9.48 -9.33 1.67
C ALA A 280 -8.12 -9.36 0.98
N VAL A 281 -7.69 -8.21 0.44
CA VAL A 281 -6.28 -7.94 0.24
C VAL A 281 -5.68 -7.78 1.63
N HIS A 282 -4.72 -8.63 1.98
CA HIS A 282 -4.12 -8.71 3.31
C HIS A 282 -2.61 -8.52 3.21
N GLU A 283 -2.07 -7.64 4.04
CA GLU A 283 -0.68 -7.24 4.10
C GLU A 283 -0.12 -7.48 5.52
N SER A 284 1.00 -8.18 5.62
CA SER A 284 1.76 -8.35 6.86
C SER A 284 3.13 -7.69 6.71
N LEU A 285 3.45 -6.74 7.59
CA LEU A 285 4.72 -6.02 7.59
C LEU A 285 5.46 -6.22 8.91
N SER A 286 6.72 -6.64 8.85
CA SER A 286 7.63 -6.73 9.99
C SER A 286 8.75 -5.70 9.90
N LEU A 287 8.61 -4.61 10.65
CA LEU A 287 9.61 -3.54 10.70
C LEU A 287 10.83 -3.92 11.53
N ASP A 288 10.67 -4.85 12.47
CA ASP A 288 11.80 -5.46 13.17
C ASP A 288 12.70 -6.29 12.26
N ARG A 289 12.16 -6.93 11.23
CA ARG A 289 12.98 -7.55 10.17
C ARG A 289 13.54 -6.51 9.22
N PHE A 290 12.72 -5.56 8.77
CA PHE A 290 13.13 -4.50 7.84
C PHE A 290 14.35 -3.70 8.35
N LYS A 291 14.40 -3.35 9.64
CA LYS A 291 15.53 -2.58 10.21
C LYS A 291 16.86 -3.33 10.20
N THR A 292 16.86 -4.65 10.03
CA THR A 292 18.09 -5.46 10.05
C THR A 292 18.96 -5.23 8.80
N ARG A 293 20.28 -5.27 8.98
CA ARG A 293 21.24 -5.02 7.90
C ARG A 293 21.09 -5.99 6.73
N TRP A 294 20.92 -7.29 7.01
CA TRP A 294 20.85 -8.30 5.96
C TRP A 294 19.62 -8.13 5.07
N VAL A 295 18.46 -7.75 5.65
CA VAL A 295 17.25 -7.42 4.85
C VAL A 295 17.53 -6.23 3.94
N LYS A 296 18.04 -5.12 4.50
CA LYS A 296 18.39 -3.92 3.72
C LYS A 296 19.36 -4.22 2.57
N MET A 297 20.29 -5.17 2.73
CA MET A 297 21.23 -5.57 1.68
C MET A 297 20.59 -6.37 0.53
N LEU A 298 19.43 -7.01 0.74
CA LEU A 298 18.72 -7.73 -0.32
C LEU A 298 17.87 -6.80 -1.21
N LEU A 299 17.46 -5.64 -0.69
CA LEU A 299 16.53 -4.74 -1.38
C LEU A 299 17.09 -4.15 -2.69
N PRO A 300 18.38 -3.75 -2.81
CA PRO A 300 18.94 -3.19 -4.05
C PRO A 300 18.80 -4.11 -5.28
N PHE A 301 18.71 -5.43 -5.09
CA PHE A 301 18.54 -6.39 -6.20
C PHE A 301 17.15 -6.32 -6.84
N ARG A 302 16.16 -5.80 -6.12
CA ARG A 302 14.82 -5.54 -6.65
C ARG A 302 14.52 -4.06 -6.79
N MET A 303 15.17 -3.18 -6.05
CA MET A 303 14.89 -1.75 -6.09
C MET A 303 16.11 -0.99 -6.59
N PRO A 304 16.32 -0.85 -7.91
CA PRO A 304 17.38 0.00 -8.44
C PRO A 304 17.13 1.47 -8.09
N ARG A 305 18.22 2.24 -7.96
CA ARG A 305 18.18 3.69 -7.82
C ARG A 305 18.76 4.35 -9.06
N LEU A 306 18.01 5.27 -9.66
CA LEU A 306 18.47 6.20 -10.68
C LEU A 306 18.65 7.58 -10.03
N ARG A 307 19.80 8.21 -10.25
CA ARG A 307 20.01 9.60 -9.80
C ARG A 307 19.35 10.58 -10.76
#